data_AF-A0AAV6WIS3-F1
#
_entry.id   AF-A0AAV6WIS3-F1
#
_cell.length_a   1.000
_cell.length_b   1.000
_cell.length_c   1.000
_cell.angle_alpha   90.00
_cell.angle_beta   90.00
_cell.angle_gamma   90.00
#
_symmetry.space_group_name_H-M   'P 1'
#
loop_
_entity.id
_entity.type
_entity.pdbx_description
1 polymer ?
#
loop_
_entity_poly.entity_id
_entity_poly.type
_entity_poly.pdbx_seq_one_letter_code
_entity_poly.pdbx_strand_id
1 'polypeptide(L)'
;MEGIICSYHHLYAISLAPRVTTKIFGSCIRVLCNSNIDKGFKLGKDVSLPVTYIRSSENPLKDIGGNPPSERPILAFFAGGMHGYVRPILLQYWYNKKPDMKIIGPMPRDAEGKAKYREYMKSSKYCICAKGYEVHTPRVVESIYYECVPVIISDNYVPPLFEVLNWEAFALFVSEDDIPNLRDILLSIPEERYIMMQRRLKMVQRYFLWHKIPLKYDLFHMILHSVWHNRVFQVSS
;
A
#
# COMPACT_ATOMS: atom_id res chain seq x y z
N MET A 1 7.77 -19.77 6.80
CA MET A 1 8.68 -18.83 6.11
C MET A 1 7.97 -17.49 5.93
N GLU A 2 8.67 -16.36 6.14
CA GLU A 2 8.15 -15.02 5.77
C GLU A 2 8.49 -14.73 4.29
N GLY A 3 7.68 -13.94 3.60
CA GLY A 3 7.93 -13.60 2.19
C GLY A 3 7.13 -12.40 1.74
N ILE A 4 7.58 -11.74 0.67
CA ILE A 4 6.83 -10.64 0.04
C ILE A 4 6.26 -11.16 -1.28
N ILE A 5 4.94 -11.10 -1.46
CA ILE A 5 4.31 -11.20 -2.77
C ILE A 5 4.77 -10.00 -3.58
N CYS A 6 5.43 -10.27 -4.71
CA CYS A 6 6.25 -9.34 -5.47
C CYS A 6 7.64 -8.98 -4.91
N SER A 7 8.26 -9.89 -4.15
CA SER A 7 9.72 -9.90 -4.06
C SER A 7 10.31 -10.45 -5.35
N TYR A 8 11.53 -10.02 -5.68
CA TYR A 8 12.35 -10.44 -6.83
C TYR A 8 12.51 -11.97 -7.02
N HIS A 9 11.92 -12.84 -6.19
CA HIS A 9 12.30 -14.24 -6.07
C HIS A 9 11.17 -15.30 -6.05
N HIS A 10 9.88 -14.97 -6.22
CA HIS A 10 8.86 -16.02 -6.37
C HIS A 10 7.97 -15.84 -7.61
N LEU A 11 8.21 -16.74 -8.57
CA LEU A 11 7.47 -16.95 -9.81
C LEU A 11 6.01 -17.37 -9.52
N TYR A 12 5.08 -16.53 -9.93
CA TYR A 12 3.87 -16.97 -10.63
C TYR A 12 3.79 -16.08 -11.86
N ALA A 13 3.67 -16.67 -13.05
CA ALA A 13 3.88 -16.07 -14.37
C ALA A 13 3.43 -14.60 -14.49
N ILE A 14 4.34 -13.69 -14.17
CA ILE A 14 4.17 -12.25 -14.21
C ILE A 14 5.52 -11.71 -14.66
N SER A 15 5.53 -11.11 -15.85
CA SER A 15 6.73 -10.70 -16.59
C SER A 15 7.72 -9.91 -15.70
N LEU A 16 8.84 -10.55 -15.34
CA LEU A 16 9.94 -10.00 -14.54
C LEU A 16 10.84 -9.00 -15.30
N ALA A 17 10.55 -8.69 -16.56
CA ALA A 17 11.39 -7.79 -17.37
C ALA A 17 10.55 -6.95 -18.36
N PRO A 18 9.92 -5.84 -17.90
CA PRO A 18 9.04 -5.03 -18.74
C PRO A 18 9.69 -4.62 -20.06
N ARG A 19 10.98 -4.23 -20.08
CA ARG A 19 11.66 -3.78 -21.31
C ARG A 19 11.79 -4.86 -22.39
N VAL A 20 12.00 -6.12 -21.99
CA VAL A 20 12.17 -7.24 -22.94
C VAL A 20 10.80 -7.77 -23.39
N THR A 21 9.82 -7.79 -22.49
CA THR A 21 8.49 -8.34 -22.75
C THR A 21 7.52 -7.35 -23.40
N THR A 22 7.76 -6.04 -23.33
CA THR A 22 6.83 -5.02 -23.88
C THR A 22 6.63 -5.16 -25.39
N LYS A 23 7.67 -5.58 -26.15
CA LYS A 23 7.54 -5.82 -27.59
C LYS A 23 6.80 -7.11 -27.94
N ILE A 24 6.88 -8.14 -27.09
CA ILE A 24 6.35 -9.49 -27.36
C ILE A 24 4.91 -9.65 -26.83
N PHE A 25 4.59 -9.00 -25.71
CA PHE A 25 3.29 -9.10 -25.02
C PHE A 25 2.46 -7.81 -25.12
N GLY A 26 2.66 -7.04 -26.20
CA GLY A 26 1.99 -5.75 -26.41
C GLY A 26 0.45 -5.82 -26.38
N SER A 27 -0.12 -6.98 -26.70
CA SER A 27 -1.57 -7.27 -26.65
C SER A 27 -2.03 -7.96 -25.35
N CYS A 28 -1.14 -8.48 -24.52
CA CYS A 28 -1.51 -9.20 -23.30
C CYS A 28 -1.78 -8.25 -22.13
N ILE A 29 -2.68 -8.65 -21.24
CA ILE A 29 -2.86 -8.05 -19.91
C ILE A 29 -1.64 -8.38 -19.06
N ARG A 30 -1.01 -7.36 -18.49
CA ARG A 30 0.13 -7.52 -17.58
C ARG A 30 -0.35 -7.30 -16.16
N VAL A 31 0.06 -8.17 -15.25
CA VAL A 31 -0.09 -7.95 -13.81
C VAL A 31 1.24 -7.39 -13.33
N LEU A 32 1.29 -6.19 -12.76
CA LEU A 32 2.54 -5.49 -12.48
C LEU A 32 2.52 -4.89 -11.09
N CYS A 33 3.62 -5.04 -10.34
CA CYS A 33 3.75 -4.37 -9.05
C CYS A 33 4.20 -2.92 -9.22
N ASN A 34 4.95 -2.62 -10.28
CA ASN A 34 5.26 -1.25 -10.65
C ASN A 34 4.13 -0.67 -11.49
N SER A 35 3.08 -0.20 -10.82
CA SER A 35 1.90 0.41 -11.44
C SER A 35 2.05 1.93 -11.63
N ASN A 36 3.20 2.34 -12.19
CA ASN A 36 3.49 3.73 -12.52
C ASN A 36 3.12 4.02 -13.98
N ILE A 37 2.24 5.00 -14.20
CA ILE A 37 1.73 5.35 -15.54
C ILE A 37 2.87 5.84 -16.46
N ASP A 38 3.74 6.72 -15.97
CA ASP A 38 4.87 7.27 -16.74
C ASP A 38 5.91 6.21 -17.09
N LYS A 39 6.02 5.15 -16.29
CA LYS A 39 6.89 4.00 -16.57
C LYS A 39 6.20 2.91 -17.40
N GLY A 40 5.04 3.23 -17.99
CA GLY A 40 4.38 2.40 -19.00
C GLY A 40 3.29 1.47 -18.47
N PHE A 41 2.81 1.66 -17.24
CA PHE A 41 1.56 1.03 -16.78
C PHE A 41 0.37 1.64 -17.54
N LYS A 42 -0.49 0.79 -18.11
CA LYS A 42 -1.64 1.22 -18.90
C LYS A 42 -2.93 0.99 -18.11
N LEU A 43 -3.56 2.09 -17.67
CA LEU A 43 -4.86 2.04 -17.00
C LEU A 43 -5.91 1.41 -17.91
N GLY A 44 -6.83 0.62 -17.34
CA GLY A 44 -7.83 -0.15 -18.10
C GLY A 44 -7.26 -1.35 -18.87
N LYS A 45 -5.94 -1.57 -18.82
CA LYS A 45 -5.28 -2.72 -19.41
C LYS A 45 -4.55 -3.56 -18.39
N ASP A 46 -3.54 -2.98 -17.76
CA ASP A 46 -2.72 -3.68 -16.81
C ASP A 46 -3.40 -3.74 -15.44
N VAL A 47 -3.04 -4.75 -14.66
CA VAL A 47 -3.54 -4.98 -13.30
C VAL A 47 -2.42 -4.65 -12.32
N SER A 48 -2.72 -3.81 -11.34
CA SER A 48 -1.78 -3.49 -10.26
C SER A 48 -1.72 -4.63 -9.25
N LEU A 49 -0.53 -5.23 -9.06
CA LEU A 49 -0.31 -6.29 -8.09
C LEU A 49 0.05 -5.70 -6.72
N PRO A 50 -0.72 -5.97 -5.66
CA PRO A 50 -0.42 -5.49 -4.32
C PRO A 50 0.83 -6.17 -3.76
N VAL A 51 1.81 -5.35 -3.39
CA VAL A 51 3.00 -5.83 -2.68
C VAL A 51 2.60 -6.20 -1.27
N THR A 52 2.60 -7.50 -0.96
CA THR A 52 2.02 -8.01 0.29
C THR A 52 3.09 -8.74 1.08
N TYR A 53 3.37 -8.28 2.30
CA TYR A 53 4.30 -8.95 3.19
C TYR A 53 3.59 -10.03 4.01
N ILE A 54 3.82 -11.29 3.68
CA ILE A 54 3.34 -12.45 4.42
C ILE A 54 4.34 -12.75 5.52
N ARG A 55 3.91 -12.55 6.77
CA ARG A 55 4.77 -12.73 7.95
C ARG A 55 4.90 -14.17 8.41
N SER A 56 3.89 -14.99 8.15
CA SER A 56 3.95 -16.42 8.43
C SER A 56 3.12 -17.11 7.37
N SER A 57 3.72 -18.05 6.66
CA SER A 57 3.01 -18.96 5.75
C SER A 57 2.00 -19.84 6.48
N GLU A 58 2.24 -20.11 7.77
CA GLU A 58 1.41 -20.95 8.62
C GLU A 58 0.16 -20.20 9.09
N ASN A 59 0.33 -18.92 9.44
CA ASN A 59 -0.77 -18.02 9.80
C ASN A 59 -0.60 -16.63 9.15
N PRO A 60 -1.00 -16.49 7.86
CA PRO A 60 -0.84 -15.23 7.12
C PRO A 60 -1.60 -14.04 7.72
N LEU A 61 -2.66 -14.31 8.49
CA LEU A 61 -3.54 -13.29 9.06
C LEU A 61 -3.20 -12.93 10.50
N LYS A 62 -2.06 -13.39 11.00
CA LYS A 62 -1.63 -13.11 12.36
C LYS A 62 -1.50 -11.60 12.59
N ASP A 63 -1.99 -11.16 13.75
CA ASP A 63 -1.91 -9.79 14.26
C ASP A 63 -2.68 -8.73 13.45
N ILE A 64 -3.57 -9.10 12.51
CA ILE A 64 -4.42 -8.14 11.76
C ILE A 64 -5.37 -7.38 12.68
N GLY A 65 -5.79 -6.20 12.25
CA GLY A 65 -6.62 -5.27 13.01
C GLY A 65 -5.79 -4.25 13.76
N GLY A 66 -6.39 -3.11 14.05
CA GLY A 66 -5.76 -2.04 14.82
C GLY A 66 -6.70 -1.45 15.85
N ASN A 67 -6.20 -0.45 16.57
CA ASN A 67 -6.95 0.16 17.67
C ASN A 67 -8.13 0.97 17.13
N PRO A 68 -9.19 1.21 17.92
CA PRO A 68 -10.27 2.13 17.56
C PRO A 68 -9.75 3.57 17.38
N PRO A 69 -10.49 4.47 16.70
CA PRO A 69 -10.07 5.86 16.48
C PRO A 69 -9.59 6.58 17.75
N SER A 70 -10.26 6.36 18.88
CA SER A 70 -9.97 6.98 20.18
C SER A 70 -8.64 6.54 20.80
N GLU A 71 -8.08 5.41 20.38
CA GLU A 71 -6.86 4.80 20.91
C GLU A 71 -5.70 4.92 19.91
N ARG A 72 -5.75 5.94 19.05
CA ARG A 72 -4.71 6.28 18.07
C ARG A 72 -4.09 7.65 18.36
N PRO A 73 -3.19 7.73 19.35
CA PRO A 73 -2.59 9.00 19.76
C PRO A 73 -1.55 9.55 18.78
N ILE A 74 -1.04 8.71 17.86
CA ILE A 74 -0.06 9.13 16.85
C ILE A 74 -0.83 9.69 15.65
N LEU A 75 -0.52 10.91 15.23
CA LEU A 75 -1.13 11.50 14.04
C LEU A 75 -0.69 10.74 12.79
N ALA A 76 0.62 10.66 12.55
CA ALA A 76 1.16 9.98 11.38
C ALA A 76 2.37 9.12 11.71
N PHE A 77 2.48 7.97 11.05
CA PHE A 77 3.61 7.06 11.18
C PHE A 77 4.25 6.70 9.84
N PHE A 78 5.58 6.62 9.87
CA PHE A 78 6.41 6.07 8.80
C PHE A 78 7.64 5.42 9.41
N ALA A 79 7.99 4.23 8.92
CA ALA A 79 9.31 3.63 9.10
C ALA A 79 9.72 2.86 7.84
N GLY A 80 10.99 2.96 7.45
CA GLY A 80 11.47 2.22 6.29
C GLY A 80 12.86 2.57 5.81
N GLY A 81 13.39 1.73 4.91
CA GLY A 81 14.67 1.94 4.24
C GLY A 81 14.70 3.22 3.40
N MET A 82 15.86 3.88 3.33
CA MET A 82 16.10 5.13 2.60
C MET A 82 16.29 4.94 1.09
N HIS A 83 15.45 4.12 0.48
CA HIS A 83 15.46 3.87 -0.96
C HIS A 83 14.57 4.85 -1.69
N GLY A 84 14.98 5.30 -2.88
CA GLY A 84 14.28 6.35 -3.64
C GLY A 84 14.48 7.74 -3.07
N TYR A 85 13.98 8.77 -3.77
CA TYR A 85 14.20 10.17 -3.41
C TYR A 85 13.15 10.75 -2.45
N VAL A 86 11.93 10.21 -2.46
CA VAL A 86 10.81 10.72 -1.62
C VAL A 86 11.04 10.48 -0.13
N ARG A 87 11.58 9.31 0.26
CA ARG A 87 11.78 8.99 1.69
C ARG A 87 12.83 9.88 2.36
N PRO A 88 14.00 10.16 1.74
CA PRO A 88 14.93 11.17 2.26
C PRO A 88 14.28 12.53 2.50
N ILE A 89 13.48 13.02 1.53
CA ILE A 89 12.77 14.31 1.68
C ILE A 89 11.79 14.25 2.85
N LEU A 90 10.99 13.17 2.96
CA LEU A 90 10.07 12.97 4.08
C LEU A 90 10.78 13.04 5.44
N LEU A 91 11.93 12.36 5.58
CA LEU A 91 12.70 12.37 6.82
C LEU A 91 13.36 13.74 7.07
N GLN A 92 13.87 14.40 6.03
CA GLN A 92 14.45 15.73 6.17
C GLN A 92 13.46 16.72 6.80
N TYR A 93 12.19 16.67 6.37
CA TYR A 93 11.15 17.56 6.88
C TYR A 93 10.56 17.12 8.21
N TRP A 94 10.43 15.82 8.50
CA TRP A 94 9.61 15.36 9.64
C TRP A 94 10.32 14.49 10.67
N TYR A 95 11.55 14.04 10.43
CA TYR A 95 12.27 13.20 11.38
C TYR A 95 12.44 13.91 12.74
N ASN A 96 11.84 13.32 13.78
CA ASN A 96 11.84 13.84 15.15
C ASN A 96 11.44 15.32 15.30
N LYS A 97 10.67 15.89 14.35
CA LYS A 97 10.27 17.30 14.42
C LYS A 97 9.07 17.56 15.32
N LYS A 98 8.14 16.61 15.40
CA LYS A 98 6.92 16.69 16.21
C LYS A 98 6.63 15.35 16.89
N PRO A 99 6.15 15.35 18.15
CA PRO A 99 5.96 14.12 18.91
C PRO A 99 4.86 13.21 18.35
N ASP A 100 3.84 13.79 17.71
CA ASP A 100 2.69 13.15 17.08
C ASP A 100 2.97 12.67 15.63
N MET A 101 4.09 13.10 15.04
CA MET A 101 4.59 12.66 13.73
C MET A 101 5.72 11.66 13.93
N LYS A 102 5.39 10.37 14.07
CA LYS A 102 6.37 9.28 14.20
C LYS A 102 6.95 8.91 12.83
N ILE A 103 7.68 9.84 12.24
CA ILE A 103 8.40 9.65 10.97
C ILE A 103 9.84 9.28 11.31
N ILE A 104 10.17 8.01 11.15
CA ILE A 104 11.49 7.45 11.49
C ILE A 104 12.08 6.70 10.30
N GLY A 105 13.39 6.51 10.33
CA GLY A 105 14.11 5.75 9.31
C GLY A 105 13.90 4.24 9.42
N PRO A 106 14.91 3.44 9.05
CA PRO A 106 14.85 1.99 9.22
C PRO A 106 14.67 1.61 10.70
N MET A 107 13.77 0.67 10.98
CA MET A 107 13.64 0.05 12.30
C MET A 107 14.40 -1.28 12.35
N PRO A 108 14.80 -1.74 13.54
CA PRO A 108 15.34 -3.08 13.75
C PRO A 108 14.42 -4.16 13.18
N ARG A 109 15.01 -5.20 12.59
CA ARG A 109 14.29 -6.33 11.96
C ARG A 109 14.12 -7.53 12.89
N ASP A 110 14.57 -7.40 14.13
CA ASP A 110 14.37 -8.37 15.20
C ASP A 110 12.91 -8.42 15.66
N ALA A 111 12.60 -9.34 16.58
CA ALA A 111 11.24 -9.55 17.06
C ALA A 111 10.66 -8.30 17.74
N GLU A 112 11.47 -7.58 18.51
CA GLU A 112 11.09 -6.36 19.23
C GLU A 112 10.82 -5.20 18.27
N GLY A 113 11.72 -4.95 17.31
CA GLY A 113 11.53 -3.92 16.29
C GLY A 113 10.29 -4.18 15.43
N LYS A 114 10.06 -5.44 15.04
CA LYS A 114 8.84 -5.85 14.33
C LYS A 114 7.57 -5.65 15.17
N ALA A 115 7.62 -5.94 16.47
CA ALA A 115 6.50 -5.72 17.39
C ALA A 115 6.19 -4.24 17.56
N LYS A 116 7.22 -3.42 17.76
CA LYS A 116 7.09 -1.97 17.88
C LYS A 116 6.59 -1.31 16.60
N TYR A 117 7.01 -1.78 15.43
CA TYR A 117 6.46 -1.34 14.14
C TYR A 117 4.95 -1.61 14.06
N ARG A 118 4.49 -2.81 14.46
CA ARG A 118 3.06 -3.12 14.53
C ARG A 118 2.32 -2.20 15.48
N GLU A 119 2.87 -2.00 16.67
CA GLU A 119 2.28 -1.11 17.68
C GLU A 119 2.08 0.30 17.12
N TYR A 120 3.10 0.87 16.46
CA TYR A 120 2.97 2.18 15.83
C TYR A 120 1.92 2.20 14.72
N MET A 121 1.88 1.20 13.83
CA MET A 121 0.83 1.12 12.80
C MET A 121 -0.58 1.05 13.41
N LYS A 122 -0.76 0.29 14.49
CA LYS A 122 -2.06 0.13 15.17
C LYS A 122 -2.50 1.37 15.96
N SER A 123 -1.53 2.15 16.44
CA SER A 123 -1.74 3.36 17.26
C SER A 123 -1.69 4.67 16.47
N SER A 124 -1.56 4.61 15.13
CA SER A 124 -1.50 5.80 14.26
C SER A 124 -2.79 6.04 13.50
N LYS A 125 -3.21 7.31 13.37
CA LYS A 125 -4.34 7.68 12.53
C LYS A 125 -4.02 7.48 11.05
N TYR A 126 -2.87 7.99 10.64
CA TYR A 126 -2.41 8.00 9.26
C TYR A 126 -1.09 7.23 9.09
N CYS A 127 -0.99 6.40 8.05
CA CYS A 127 0.22 5.65 7.75
C CYS A 127 0.79 6.09 6.40
N ILE A 128 1.99 6.68 6.44
CA ILE A 128 2.59 7.29 5.26
C ILE A 128 3.15 6.20 4.33
N CYS A 129 2.64 6.17 3.12
CA CYS A 129 2.99 5.27 2.05
C CYS A 129 3.88 5.97 1.02
N ALA A 130 5.05 6.46 1.46
CA ALA A 130 6.03 7.09 0.58
C ALA A 130 6.72 6.06 -0.34
N LYS A 131 6.80 6.37 -1.64
CA LYS A 131 7.44 5.50 -2.63
C LYS A 131 8.92 5.27 -2.38
N GLY A 132 9.46 4.19 -2.95
CA GLY A 132 10.89 3.91 -2.95
C GLY A 132 11.52 4.29 -4.28
N TYR A 133 12.41 3.45 -4.79
CA TYR A 133 12.84 3.52 -6.19
C TYR A 133 11.67 3.31 -7.17
N GLU A 134 10.71 2.49 -6.74
CA GLU A 134 9.44 2.27 -7.44
C GLU A 134 8.27 2.77 -6.61
N VAL A 135 7.13 2.97 -7.29
CA VAL A 135 5.89 3.51 -6.71
C VAL A 135 5.26 2.60 -5.66
N HIS A 136 5.52 1.29 -5.73
CA HIS A 136 4.92 0.34 -4.82
C HIS A 136 5.66 0.24 -3.48
N THR A 137 4.91 -0.13 -2.44
CA THR A 137 5.44 -0.44 -1.12
C THR A 137 4.51 -1.39 -0.39
N PRO A 138 5.04 -2.34 0.41
CA PRO A 138 4.20 -3.18 1.27
C PRO A 138 3.37 -2.36 2.26
N ARG A 139 3.80 -1.13 2.58
CA ARG A 139 3.12 -0.23 3.52
C ARG A 139 1.68 0.09 3.14
N VAL A 140 1.35 0.12 1.84
CA VAL A 140 -0.04 0.34 1.41
C VAL A 140 -0.95 -0.76 1.96
N VAL A 141 -0.56 -2.02 1.76
CA VAL A 141 -1.31 -3.18 2.25
C VAL A 141 -1.23 -3.29 3.77
N GLU A 142 -0.06 -3.05 4.38
CA GLU A 142 0.07 -3.08 5.84
C GLU A 142 -0.80 -2.02 6.53
N SER A 143 -0.96 -0.82 5.94
CA SER A 143 -1.82 0.24 6.48
C SER A 143 -3.28 -0.22 6.53
N ILE A 144 -3.73 -0.91 5.49
CA ILE A 144 -5.07 -1.53 5.43
C ILE A 144 -5.21 -2.63 6.50
N TYR A 145 -4.20 -3.48 6.69
CA TYR A 145 -4.21 -4.54 7.72
C TYR A 145 -4.33 -3.99 9.14
N TYR A 146 -3.71 -2.86 9.42
CA TYR A 146 -3.73 -2.23 10.75
C TYR A 146 -4.79 -1.15 10.90
N GLU A 147 -5.74 -1.07 9.96
CA GLU A 147 -6.83 -0.08 9.99
C GLU A 147 -6.31 1.36 10.17
N CYS A 148 -5.12 1.63 9.60
CA CYS A 148 -4.45 2.93 9.61
C CYS A 148 -4.66 3.59 8.26
N VAL A 149 -5.25 4.80 8.21
CA VAL A 149 -5.62 5.43 6.92
C VAL A 149 -4.35 5.67 6.09
N PRO A 150 -4.22 5.03 4.91
CA PRO A 150 -3.02 5.18 4.10
C PRO A 150 -2.95 6.59 3.50
N VAL A 151 -1.78 7.21 3.62
CA VAL A 151 -1.44 8.48 2.96
C VAL A 151 -0.41 8.19 1.89
N ILE A 152 -0.85 8.15 0.64
CA ILE A 152 -0.04 7.79 -0.52
C ILE A 152 0.72 9.03 -0.97
N ILE A 153 2.05 8.97 -0.87
CA ILE A 153 2.98 9.98 -1.39
C ILE A 153 3.80 9.29 -2.48
N SER A 154 3.18 9.23 -3.66
CA SER A 154 3.75 8.59 -4.84
C SER A 154 3.03 9.07 -6.09
N ASP A 155 3.60 10.03 -6.78
CA ASP A 155 2.97 10.55 -8.00
C ASP A 155 2.86 9.45 -9.08
N ASN A 156 1.78 9.51 -9.86
CA ASN A 156 1.47 8.60 -10.97
C ASN A 156 1.33 7.12 -10.59
N TYR A 157 1.11 6.83 -9.30
CA TYR A 157 0.85 5.48 -8.78
C TYR A 157 -0.62 5.09 -8.95
N VAL A 158 -0.87 3.94 -9.59
CA VAL A 158 -2.19 3.31 -9.59
C VAL A 158 -2.25 2.26 -8.49
N PRO A 159 -3.04 2.46 -7.42
CA PRO A 159 -3.12 1.51 -6.33
C PRO A 159 -3.82 0.20 -6.75
N PRO A 160 -3.60 -0.90 -6.04
CA PRO A 160 -4.23 -2.19 -6.36
C PRO A 160 -5.76 -2.12 -6.30
N LEU A 161 -6.43 -2.90 -7.16
CA LEU A 161 -7.90 -2.96 -7.24
C LEU A 161 -8.57 -1.61 -7.57
N PHE A 162 -7.84 -0.70 -8.24
CA PHE A 162 -8.32 0.64 -8.57
C PHE A 162 -9.60 0.63 -9.42
N GLU A 163 -9.77 -0.39 -10.26
CA GLU A 163 -10.96 -0.59 -11.09
C GLU A 163 -12.22 -1.01 -10.30
N VAL A 164 -12.08 -1.43 -9.04
CA VAL A 164 -13.20 -1.89 -8.20
C VAL A 164 -13.41 -1.01 -6.97
N LEU A 165 -12.34 -0.47 -6.39
CA LEU A 165 -12.38 0.26 -5.14
C LEU A 165 -12.22 1.76 -5.34
N ASN A 166 -13.13 2.54 -4.74
CA ASN A 166 -12.96 3.99 -4.61
C ASN A 166 -11.94 4.28 -3.50
N TRP A 167 -10.66 4.40 -3.88
CA TRP A 167 -9.56 4.66 -2.94
C TRP A 167 -9.71 5.96 -2.17
N GLU A 168 -10.20 7.03 -2.78
CA GLU A 168 -10.41 8.33 -2.11
C GLU A 168 -11.42 8.26 -0.95
N ALA A 169 -12.25 7.22 -0.92
CA ALA A 169 -13.20 7.01 0.15
C ALA A 169 -12.54 6.55 1.46
N PHE A 170 -11.32 5.99 1.43
CA PHE A 170 -10.63 5.41 2.58
C PHE A 170 -9.11 5.69 2.65
N ALA A 171 -8.56 6.42 1.69
CA ALA A 171 -7.15 6.78 1.59
C ALA A 171 -6.99 8.26 1.26
N LEU A 172 -5.79 8.79 1.49
CA LEU A 172 -5.40 10.15 1.10
C LEU A 172 -4.27 10.06 0.08
N PHE A 173 -4.33 10.92 -0.94
CA PHE A 173 -3.24 11.11 -1.90
C PHE A 173 -2.67 12.50 -1.66
N VAL A 174 -1.36 12.59 -1.40
CA VAL A 174 -0.66 13.83 -1.14
C VAL A 174 0.49 13.93 -2.14
N SER A 175 0.60 15.07 -2.82
CA SER A 175 1.68 15.32 -3.76
C SER A 175 3.04 15.24 -3.07
N GLU A 176 4.07 14.81 -3.80
CA GLU A 176 5.44 14.82 -3.30
C GLU A 176 5.91 16.24 -2.91
N ASP A 177 5.40 17.28 -3.57
CA ASP A 177 5.72 18.69 -3.28
C ASP A 177 5.08 19.20 -1.98
N ASP A 178 4.02 18.53 -1.51
CA ASP A 178 3.28 18.89 -0.29
C ASP A 178 3.85 18.25 0.98
N ILE A 179 4.94 17.47 0.87
CA ILE A 179 5.63 16.89 2.03
C ILE A 179 5.92 17.95 3.11
N PRO A 180 6.40 19.17 2.83
CA PRO A 180 6.66 20.19 3.86
C PRO A 180 5.41 20.59 4.66
N ASN A 181 4.21 20.48 4.07
CA ASN A 181 2.93 20.85 4.67
C ASN A 181 2.13 19.63 5.18
N LEU A 182 2.72 18.43 5.12
CA LEU A 182 2.03 17.16 5.40
C LEU A 182 1.24 17.16 6.71
N ARG A 183 1.83 17.65 7.81
CA ARG A 183 1.15 17.67 9.12
C ARG A 183 -0.10 18.55 9.09
N ASP A 184 -0.03 19.71 8.44
CA ASP A 184 -1.14 20.66 8.39
C ASP A 184 -2.28 20.13 7.52
N ILE A 185 -1.93 19.46 6.41
CA ILE A 185 -2.90 18.73 5.57
C ILE A 185 -3.63 17.68 6.41
N LEU A 186 -2.91 16.85 7.17
CA LEU A 186 -3.52 15.80 7.99
C LEU A 186 -4.39 16.36 9.12
N LEU A 187 -4.00 17.48 9.72
CA LEU A 187 -4.79 18.16 10.76
C LEU A 187 -6.00 18.91 10.23
N SER A 188 -5.98 19.35 8.96
CA SER A 188 -7.14 20.00 8.32
C SER A 188 -8.31 19.05 8.07
N ILE A 189 -8.09 17.74 8.19
CA ILE A 189 -9.13 16.73 7.96
C ILE A 189 -10.02 16.66 9.20
N PRO A 190 -11.34 16.90 9.06
CA PRO A 190 -12.26 16.79 10.18
C PRO A 190 -12.26 15.37 10.77
N GLU A 191 -12.36 15.27 12.10
CA GLU A 191 -12.36 13.99 12.81
C GLU A 191 -13.45 13.02 12.30
N GLU A 192 -14.65 13.54 11.99
CA GLU A 192 -15.74 12.75 11.39
C GLU A 192 -15.33 12.12 10.06
N ARG A 193 -14.66 12.89 9.19
CA ARG A 193 -14.16 12.39 7.91
C ARG A 193 -13.10 11.32 8.11
N TYR A 194 -12.19 11.50 9.07
CA TYR A 194 -11.21 10.49 9.44
C TYR A 194 -11.86 9.19 9.92
N ILE A 195 -12.82 9.26 10.84
CA ILE A 195 -13.55 8.09 11.36
C ILE A 195 -14.27 7.36 10.21
N MET A 196 -14.89 8.10 9.29
CA MET A 196 -15.54 7.52 8.12
C MET A 196 -14.55 6.82 7.19
N MET A 197 -13.39 7.43 6.91
CA MET A 197 -12.33 6.80 6.10
C MET A 197 -11.85 5.50 6.76
N GLN A 198 -11.61 5.49 8.07
CA GLN A 198 -11.17 4.30 8.78
C GLN A 198 -12.21 3.18 8.77
N ARG A 199 -13.50 3.50 8.96
CA ARG A 199 -14.59 2.52 8.84
C ARG A 199 -14.63 1.88 7.46
N ARG A 200 -14.49 2.68 6.40
CA ARG A 200 -14.45 2.18 5.01
C ARG A 200 -13.19 1.35 4.75
N LEU A 201 -12.04 1.76 5.30
CA LEU A 201 -10.79 1.00 5.25
C LEU A 201 -10.98 -0.41 5.84
N LYS A 202 -11.64 -0.49 7.00
CA LYS A 202 -11.98 -1.77 7.66
C LYS A 202 -12.90 -2.64 6.79
N MET A 203 -13.87 -2.05 6.10
CA MET A 203 -14.75 -2.78 5.18
C MET A 203 -13.99 -3.37 3.98
N VAL A 204 -13.05 -2.61 3.40
CA VAL A 204 -12.27 -3.08 2.25
C VAL A 204 -11.12 -4.02 2.64
N GLN A 205 -10.73 -4.06 3.92
CA GLN A 205 -9.60 -4.86 4.42
C GLN A 205 -9.65 -6.32 3.96
N ARG A 206 -10.83 -6.94 3.95
CA ARG A 206 -11.03 -8.33 3.51
C ARG A 206 -10.48 -8.63 2.12
N TYR A 207 -10.54 -7.64 1.21
CA TYR A 207 -10.08 -7.77 -0.18
C TYR A 207 -8.57 -7.77 -0.33
N PHE A 208 -7.85 -7.41 0.74
CA PHE A 208 -6.39 -7.39 0.79
C PHE A 208 -5.81 -8.57 1.56
N LEU A 209 -6.65 -9.40 2.18
CA LEU A 209 -6.19 -10.53 3.01
C LEU A 209 -5.71 -11.68 2.13
N TRP A 210 -4.52 -12.21 2.44
CA TRP A 210 -3.99 -13.43 1.82
C TRP A 210 -4.30 -14.65 2.69
N HIS A 211 -4.99 -15.64 2.14
CA HIS A 211 -5.27 -16.90 2.85
C HIS A 211 -4.40 -18.03 2.28
N LYS A 212 -4.04 -19.00 3.14
CA LYS A 212 -3.32 -20.21 2.70
C LYS A 212 -4.15 -21.04 1.72
N ILE A 213 -5.46 -21.12 1.97
CA ILE A 213 -6.45 -21.68 1.05
C ILE A 213 -7.28 -20.48 0.60
N PRO A 214 -7.27 -20.12 -0.71
CA PRO A 214 -7.97 -18.94 -1.18
C PRO A 214 -9.45 -18.94 -0.80
N LEU A 215 -9.93 -17.83 -0.26
CA LEU A 215 -11.33 -17.62 0.13
C LEU A 215 -12.02 -16.63 -0.80
N LYS A 216 -13.35 -16.72 -0.91
CA LYS A 216 -14.13 -15.79 -1.74
C LYS A 216 -13.82 -14.34 -1.34
N TYR A 217 -13.52 -13.53 -2.33
CA TYR A 217 -13.17 -12.10 -2.20
C TYR A 217 -11.84 -11.80 -1.48
N ASP A 218 -10.99 -12.79 -1.27
CA ASP A 218 -9.65 -12.53 -0.76
C ASP A 218 -8.72 -11.94 -1.83
N LEU A 219 -7.51 -11.58 -1.43
CA LEU A 219 -6.55 -10.92 -2.32
C LEU A 219 -6.30 -11.71 -3.61
N PHE A 220 -6.18 -13.03 -3.51
CA PHE A 220 -5.98 -13.90 -4.67
C PHE A 220 -7.14 -13.80 -5.65
N HIS A 221 -8.38 -13.96 -5.19
CA HIS A 221 -9.56 -13.87 -6.05
C HIS A 221 -9.78 -12.46 -6.58
N MET A 222 -9.45 -11.43 -5.82
CA MET A 222 -9.58 -10.04 -6.26
C MET A 222 -8.58 -9.70 -7.38
N ILE A 223 -7.35 -10.23 -7.32
CA ILE A 223 -6.39 -10.12 -8.43
C ILE A 223 -6.93 -10.81 -9.68
N LEU A 224 -7.45 -12.03 -9.56
CA LEU A 224 -8.06 -12.73 -10.70
C LEU A 224 -9.26 -11.98 -11.27
N HIS A 225 -10.11 -11.42 -10.41
CA HIS A 225 -11.22 -10.56 -10.81
C HIS A 225 -10.72 -9.35 -11.61
N SER A 226 -9.65 -8.69 -11.17
CA SER A 226 -9.05 -7.54 -11.87
C SER A 226 -8.58 -7.91 -13.28
N VAL A 227 -7.94 -9.07 -13.42
CA VAL A 227 -7.49 -9.60 -14.73
C VAL A 227 -8.68 -9.90 -15.63
N TRP A 228 -9.71 -10.57 -15.09
CA TRP A 228 -10.92 -10.87 -15.83
C TRP A 228 -11.68 -9.60 -16.25
N HIS A 229 -11.82 -8.64 -15.35
CA HIS A 229 -12.45 -7.34 -15.60
C HIS A 229 -11.78 -6.64 -16.78
N ASN A 230 -10.46 -6.43 -16.72
CA ASN A 230 -9.74 -5.76 -17.81
C ASN A 230 -9.84 -6.56 -19.12
N ARG A 231 -9.87 -7.89 -19.07
CA ARG A 231 -10.06 -8.71 -20.28
C ARG A 231 -11.41 -8.48 -20.94
N VAL A 232 -12.50 -8.47 -20.17
CA VAL A 232 -13.84 -8.31 -20.72
C VAL A 232 -14.03 -6.91 -21.30
N PHE A 233 -13.62 -5.88 -20.55
CA PHE A 233 -13.84 -4.49 -20.97
C PHE A 233 -12.88 -4.02 -22.08
N GLN A 234 -11.79 -4.76 -22.34
CA GLN A 234 -10.93 -4.54 -23.51
C GLN A 234 -11.48 -5.09 -24.81
N VAL A 235 -12.31 -6.14 -24.77
CA VAL A 235 -12.87 -6.77 -25.99
C VAL A 235 -13.98 -5.89 -26.59
N SER A 236 -14.53 -4.96 -25.82
CA SER A 236 -15.62 -4.06 -26.22
C SER A 236 -15.16 -2.71 -26.77
N SER A 237 -13.85 -2.51 -27.01
CA SER A 237 -13.24 -1.24 -27.46
C SER A 237 -12.54 -1.38 -28.80
#